data_AF-A0A4P7WSG7-F1
#
_entry.id   AF-A0A4P7WSG7-F1
#
_cell.length_a   1.000
_cell.length_b   1.000
_cell.length_c   1.000
_cell.angle_alpha   90.00
_cell.angle_beta   90.00
_cell.angle_gamma   90.00
#
_symmetry.space_group_name_H-M   'P 1'
#
loop_
_entity.id
_entity.type
_entity.pdbx_description
1 polymer ?
#
loop_
_entity_poly.entity_id
_entity_poly.type
_entity_poly.pdbx_seq_one_letter_code
_entity_poly.pdbx_strand_id
1 'polypeptide(L)'
;MGKEKLKSNYWFDAEYDGIKLIESGISNPEELIENTIREKTELIPIEAVLGGKMHFGNIQVLSSEWLIAEFDDGHVQGRGIYEYTMNNNGELEFKLLNSIVPE
;
A
#
# COMPACT_ATOMS: atom_id res chain seq x y z
N MET A 1 11.78 30.79 -12.40
CA MET A 1 11.39 29.38 -12.71
C MET A 1 10.93 28.74 -11.41
N GLY A 2 9.63 28.47 -11.28
CA GLY A 2 9.12 27.66 -10.17
C GLY A 2 9.69 26.25 -10.30
N LYS A 3 10.24 25.70 -9.22
CA LYS A 3 10.50 24.27 -9.15
C LYS A 3 9.13 23.60 -9.21
N GLU A 4 8.81 22.95 -10.33
CA GLU A 4 7.69 21.99 -10.35
C GLU A 4 7.92 21.04 -9.18
N LYS A 5 6.99 21.02 -8.24
CA LYS A 5 6.99 20.08 -7.13
C LYS A 5 6.84 18.72 -7.82
N LEU A 6 7.89 17.89 -7.79
CA LEU A 6 7.83 16.50 -8.26
C LEU A 6 6.54 15.91 -7.69
N LYS A 7 5.62 15.44 -8.54
CA LYS A 7 4.51 14.61 -8.08
C LYS A 7 5.16 13.44 -7.36
N SER A 8 4.94 13.32 -6.05
CA SER A 8 5.52 12.26 -5.21
C SER A 8 5.11 10.88 -5.70
N ASN A 9 3.95 10.79 -6.35
CA ASN A 9 3.40 9.59 -6.96
C ASN A 9 2.89 9.92 -8.37
N TYR A 10 3.42 9.22 -9.39
CA TYR A 10 3.02 9.41 -10.79
C TYR A 10 1.70 8.70 -11.13
N TRP A 11 1.40 7.61 -10.42
CA TRP A 11 0.29 6.70 -10.71
C TRP A 11 -0.98 7.04 -9.95
N PHE A 12 -0.85 7.71 -8.81
CA PHE A 12 -1.97 8.11 -7.96
C PHE A 12 -2.09 9.63 -7.93
N ASP A 13 -3.22 10.14 -8.40
CA ASP A 13 -3.61 11.53 -8.22
C ASP A 13 -4.70 11.61 -7.15
N ALA A 14 -4.39 12.19 -5.99
CA ALA A 14 -5.34 12.23 -4.88
C ALA A 14 -6.67 12.92 -5.24
N GLU A 15 -6.66 13.91 -6.13
CA GLU A 15 -7.87 14.63 -6.56
C GLU A 15 -8.74 13.81 -7.52
N TYR A 16 -8.18 12.77 -8.15
CA TYR A 16 -8.88 11.90 -9.09
C TYR A 16 -9.10 10.50 -8.51
N ASP A 17 -8.03 9.79 -8.17
CA ASP A 17 -8.04 8.43 -7.64
C ASP A 17 -8.47 8.38 -6.17
N GLY A 18 -8.11 9.40 -5.39
CA GLY A 18 -8.40 9.49 -3.96
C GLY A 18 -9.75 10.16 -3.63
N ILE A 19 -10.54 10.58 -4.62
CA ILE A 19 -11.67 11.51 -4.41
C ILE A 19 -12.69 10.98 -3.39
N LYS A 20 -13.02 9.68 -3.42
CA LYS A 20 -13.96 9.06 -2.46
C LYS A 20 -13.48 9.16 -1.02
N LEU A 21 -12.17 9.06 -0.81
CA LEU A 21 -11.54 9.19 0.51
C LEU A 21 -11.55 10.65 0.97
N ILE A 22 -11.26 11.58 0.05
CA ILE A 22 -11.31 13.03 0.33
C ILE A 22 -12.74 13.47 0.70
N GLU A 23 -13.75 13.01 -0.05
CA GLU A 23 -15.16 13.29 0.22
C GLU A 23 -15.61 12.73 1.59
N SER A 24 -14.93 11.69 2.07
CA SER A 24 -15.14 11.09 3.40
C SER A 24 -14.37 11.81 4.52
N GLY A 25 -13.66 12.91 4.21
CA GLY A 25 -12.93 13.72 5.18
C GLY A 25 -11.44 13.38 5.33
N ILE A 26 -10.90 12.48 4.50
CA ILE A 26 -9.50 12.07 4.56
C ILE A 26 -8.64 13.07 3.77
N SER A 27 -7.78 13.79 4.48
CA SER A 27 -6.97 14.86 3.89
C SER A 27 -5.80 14.37 3.05
N ASN A 28 -5.27 13.18 3.37
CA ASN A 28 -4.15 12.56 2.64
C ASN A 28 -4.45 11.08 2.37
N PRO A 29 -5.16 10.76 1.27
CA PRO A 29 -5.52 9.39 0.92
C PRO A 29 -4.33 8.44 0.79
N GLU A 30 -3.25 8.90 0.14
CA GLU A 30 -2.06 8.08 -0.11
C GLU A 30 -1.40 7.64 1.21
N GLU A 31 -1.17 8.59 2.12
CA GLU A 31 -0.60 8.31 3.44
C GLU A 31 -1.50 7.40 4.28
N LEU A 32 -2.83 7.56 4.21
CA LEU A 32 -3.75 6.65 4.88
C LEU A 32 -3.60 5.22 4.37
N ILE A 33 -3.59 5.02 3.05
CA ILE A 33 -3.50 3.70 2.42
C ILE A 33 -2.18 3.03 2.82
N GLU A 34 -1.06 3.74 2.70
CA GLU A 34 0.26 3.22 3.05
C GLU A 34 0.37 2.84 4.52
N ASN A 35 -0.05 3.73 5.42
CA ASN A 35 0.03 3.45 6.86
C ASN A 35 -0.88 2.29 7.25
N THR A 36 -2.06 2.17 6.63
CA THR A 36 -2.99 1.10 6.99
C THR A 36 -2.46 -0.27 6.57
N ILE A 37 -1.92 -0.41 5.34
CA ILE A 37 -1.38 -1.72 4.93
C ILE A 37 -0.12 -2.10 5.71
N ARG A 38 0.70 -1.14 6.16
CA ARG A 38 1.88 -1.43 7.00
C ARG A 38 1.54 -2.19 8.28
N GLU A 39 0.36 -1.94 8.84
CA GLU A 39 -0.12 -2.64 10.04
C GLU A 39 -0.70 -4.02 9.74
N LYS A 40 -0.96 -4.35 8.46
CA LYS A 40 -1.61 -5.59 8.01
C LYS A 40 -0.61 -6.68 7.63
N THR A 41 0.39 -6.90 8.48
CA THR A 41 1.48 -7.88 8.21
C THR A 41 0.99 -9.31 7.95
N GLU A 42 -0.21 -9.66 8.41
CA GLU A 42 -0.90 -10.92 8.11
C GLU A 42 -1.23 -11.14 6.62
N LEU A 43 -1.16 -10.09 5.80
CA LEU A 43 -1.37 -10.15 4.35
C LEU A 43 -0.10 -10.49 3.55
N ILE A 44 1.04 -10.64 4.23
CA ILE A 44 2.31 -11.03 3.61
C ILE A 44 2.27 -12.55 3.36
N PRO A 45 2.43 -13.04 2.12
CA PRO A 45 2.18 -14.44 1.76
C PRO A 45 3.37 -15.38 2.05
N ILE A 46 4.31 -14.96 2.89
CA ILE A 46 5.48 -15.75 3.30
C ILE A 46 5.76 -15.58 4.78
N GLU A 47 6.22 -16.65 5.42
CA GLU A 47 6.61 -16.62 6.83
C GLU A 47 8.02 -16.06 7.02
N ALA A 48 8.24 -15.41 8.16
CA ALA A 48 9.58 -14.98 8.56
C ALA A 48 10.46 -16.18 8.91
N VAL A 49 11.76 -16.04 8.66
CA VAL A 49 12.79 -17.04 8.95
C VAL A 49 13.83 -16.50 9.92
N LEU A 50 14.58 -17.40 10.57
CA LEU A 50 15.72 -17.04 11.44
C LEU A 50 15.38 -16.04 12.57
N GLY A 51 14.13 -16.02 13.03
CA GLY A 51 13.66 -15.10 14.06
C GLY A 51 13.42 -13.67 13.55
N GLY A 52 13.41 -13.46 12.23
CA GLY A 52 12.99 -12.21 11.60
C GLY A 52 11.51 -11.90 11.86
N LYS A 53 11.11 -10.66 11.52
CA LYS A 53 9.72 -10.23 11.55
C LYS A 53 9.35 -9.62 10.21
N MET A 54 8.36 -10.20 9.55
CA MET A 54 7.82 -9.66 8.30
C MET A 54 7.26 -8.26 8.49
N HIS A 55 7.58 -7.38 7.56
CA HIS A 55 7.05 -6.03 7.50
C HIS A 55 6.98 -5.55 6.05
N PHE A 56 6.12 -4.56 5.80
CA PHE A 56 6.06 -3.89 4.51
C PHE A 56 7.14 -2.81 4.40
N GLY A 57 7.83 -2.79 3.26
CA GLY A 57 8.88 -1.85 2.89
C GLY A 57 8.34 -0.69 2.05
N ASN A 58 8.86 -0.53 0.83
CA ASN A 58 8.37 0.48 -0.11
C ASN A 58 6.95 0.14 -0.58
N ILE A 59 6.09 1.15 -0.65
CA ILE A 59 4.71 1.04 -1.11
C ILE A 59 4.50 2.07 -2.21
N GLN A 60 3.74 1.70 -3.23
CA GLN A 60 3.31 2.60 -4.29
C GLN A 60 1.82 2.39 -4.53
N VAL A 61 1.01 3.41 -4.26
CA VAL A 61 -0.41 3.43 -4.64
C VAL A 61 -0.49 3.65 -6.16
N LEU A 62 -1.28 2.83 -6.85
CA LEU A 62 -1.31 2.75 -8.32
C LEU A 62 -2.57 3.33 -8.94
N SER A 63 -3.68 3.32 -8.23
CA SER A 63 -5.00 3.78 -8.67
C SER A 63 -5.92 3.96 -7.47
N SER A 64 -7.22 4.17 -7.71
CA SER A 64 -8.26 4.15 -6.69
C SER A 64 -8.53 2.78 -6.05
N GLU A 65 -7.92 1.70 -6.57
CA GLU A 65 -8.22 0.31 -6.18
C GLU A 65 -6.98 -0.51 -5.87
N TRP A 66 -5.79 -0.15 -6.37
CA TRP A 66 -4.60 -0.99 -6.27
C TRP A 66 -3.39 -0.28 -5.70
N LEU A 67 -2.55 -1.06 -5.03
CA LEU A 67 -1.19 -0.69 -4.64
C LEU A 67 -0.24 -1.86 -4.87
N ILE A 68 1.05 -1.57 -4.97
CA ILE A 68 2.12 -2.57 -4.90
C ILE A 68 2.99 -2.29 -3.67
N ALA A 69 3.39 -3.35 -2.97
CA ALA A 69 4.20 -3.24 -1.77
C ALA A 69 5.31 -4.29 -1.74
N GLU A 70 6.50 -3.85 -1.37
CA GLU A 70 7.60 -4.73 -0.98
C GLU A 70 7.40 -5.21 0.46
N PHE A 71 7.89 -6.40 0.76
CA PHE A 71 7.91 -6.93 2.12
C PHE A 71 9.17 -7.79 2.34
N ASP A 72 9.70 -7.76 3.56
CA ASP A 72 10.84 -8.58 3.97
C ASP A 72 10.89 -8.78 5.49
N ASP A 73 11.77 -9.67 5.93
CA ASP A 73 12.12 -9.89 7.34
C ASP A 73 13.61 -9.70 7.63
N GLY A 74 14.35 -9.10 6.70
CA GLY A 74 15.81 -9.00 6.68
C GLY A 74 16.55 -10.18 6.05
N HIS A 75 15.89 -11.30 5.72
CA HIS A 75 16.49 -12.49 5.12
C HIS A 75 15.80 -12.92 3.83
N VAL A 76 14.48 -12.94 3.82
CA VAL A 76 13.65 -13.20 2.64
C VAL A 76 12.88 -11.94 2.30
N GLN A 77 12.72 -11.68 1.00
CA GLN A 77 12.04 -10.51 0.48
C GLN A 77 11.10 -10.92 -0.65
N GLY A 78 10.02 -10.16 -0.83
CA GLY A 78 9.11 -10.32 -1.94
C GLY A 78 8.36 -9.05 -2.24
N ARG A 79 7.42 -9.17 -3.17
CA ARG A 79 6.56 -8.06 -3.57
C ARG A 79 5.16 -8.57 -3.85
N GLY A 80 4.14 -7.81 -3.46
CA GLY A 80 2.74 -8.13 -3.70
C GLY A 80 2.01 -6.96 -4.34
N ILE A 81 1.04 -7.28 -5.20
CA ILE A 81 0.01 -6.34 -5.64
C ILE A 81 -1.26 -6.61 -4.82
N TYR A 82 -1.81 -5.55 -4.27
CA TYR A 82 -2.95 -5.58 -3.36
C TYR A 82 -4.08 -4.74 -3.93
N GLU A 83 -5.29 -5.26 -3.82
CA GLU A 83 -6.52 -4.50 -3.97
C GLU A 83 -6.87 -3.89 -2.62
N TYR A 84 -7.38 -2.65 -2.63
CA TYR A 84 -7.90 -2.00 -1.45
C TYR A 84 -9.27 -1.38 -1.71
N THR A 85 -10.14 -1.43 -0.71
CA THR A 85 -11.49 -0.88 -0.78
C THR A 85 -11.89 -0.25 0.56
N MET A 86 -12.64 0.84 0.51
CA MET A 86 -13.26 1.41 1.71
C MET A 86 -14.57 0.68 2.01
N ASN A 87 -14.70 0.11 3.20
CA ASN A 87 -15.92 -0.56 3.62
C ASN A 87 -16.97 0.42 4.17
N ASN A 88 -18.16 -0.08 4.49
CA ASN A 88 -19.27 0.74 5.00
C ASN A 88 -19.01 1.39 6.37
N ASN A 89 -18.00 0.92 7.11
CA ASN A 89 -17.61 1.47 8.41
C ASN A 89 -16.54 2.56 8.28
N GLY A 90 -16.08 2.87 7.06
CA GLY A 90 -14.99 3.82 6.85
C GLY A 90 -13.61 3.23 7.13
N GLU A 91 -13.47 1.91 7.06
CA GLU A 91 -12.19 1.21 7.20
C GLU A 91 -11.69 0.70 5.84
N LEU A 92 -10.36 0.77 5.64
CA LEU A 92 -9.72 0.18 4.47
C LEU A 92 -9.56 -1.34 4.65
N GLU A 93 -10.11 -2.08 3.70
CA GLU A 93 -9.89 -3.50 3.54
C GLU A 93 -8.91 -3.75 2.40
N PHE A 94 -8.07 -4.77 2.56
CA PHE A 94 -7.03 -5.12 1.60
C PHE A 94 -7.13 -6.59 1.23
N LYS A 95 -6.78 -6.90 -0.02
CA LYS A 95 -6.73 -8.26 -0.54
C LYS A 95 -5.49 -8.43 -1.40
N LEU A 96 -4.69 -9.45 -1.09
CA LEU A 96 -3.58 -9.84 -1.96
C LEU A 96 -4.13 -10.40 -3.26
N LEU A 97 -3.75 -9.79 -4.39
CA LEU A 97 -4.12 -10.28 -5.72
C LEU A 97 -3.08 -11.25 -6.28
N ASN A 98 -1.79 -10.90 -6.13
CA ASN A 98 -0.67 -11.73 -6.57
C ASN A 98 0.62 -11.32 -5.86
N SER A 99 1.59 -12.23 -5.78
CA SER A 99 2.91 -11.98 -5.20
C SER A 99 4.03 -12.66 -5.98
N ILE A 100 5.22 -12.10 -5.84
CA ILE A 100 6.48 -12.71 -6.27
C ILE A 100 7.31 -12.91 -5.01
N VAL A 101 7.65 -14.16 -4.74
CA VAL A 101 8.41 -14.59 -3.56
C VAL A 101 9.52 -15.55 -4.00
N PRO A 102 10.60 -15.70 -3.22
CA PRO A 102 11.65 -16.67 -3.52
C PRO A 102 11.09 -18.10 -3.51
N GLU A 103 11.61 -18.96 -4.39
CA GLU A 103 11.28 -20.40 -4.43
C GLU A 103 11.84 -21.19 -3.23
#